data_AF-A0A9W3Z0B4-F1
#
_entry.id   AF-A0A9W3Z0B4-F1
#
_cell.length_a   1.000
_cell.length_b   1.000
_cell.length_c   1.000
_cell.angle_alpha   90.00
_cell.angle_beta   90.00
_cell.angle_gamma   90.00
#
_symmetry.space_group_name_H-M   'P 1'
#
loop_
_entity.id
_entity.type
_entity.pdbx_description
1 polymer ?
#
loop_
_entity_poly.entity_id
_entity_poly.type
_entity_poly.pdbx_seq_one_letter_code
_entity_poly.pdbx_strand_id
1 'polypeptide(L)'
;MVRQRDQDIRFLRGFINTLNANLHVAQLGRVYRTNEDNSLVDIQLLALNSSGTKRAPLINVPVGLVARQYIKEGAVVLVQFLDRSKENWDRTSNQEFPIGSKRMHDVNDAVVSEVMWVEGH
;
A
#
# COMPACT_ATOMS: atom_id res chain seq x y z
N MET A 1 -20.68 -10.26 -37.51
CA MET A 1 -21.07 -9.48 -36.33
C MET A 1 -20.65 -10.12 -35.00
N VAL A 2 -20.86 -11.44 -34.79
CA VAL A 2 -20.46 -12.14 -33.53
C VAL A 2 -18.96 -12.02 -33.20
N ARG A 3 -18.08 -12.18 -34.19
CA ARG A 3 -16.62 -12.15 -34.01
C ARG A 3 -16.07 -10.80 -33.51
N GLN A 4 -16.70 -9.69 -33.90
CA GLN A 4 -16.31 -8.34 -33.47
C GLN A 4 -16.75 -8.08 -32.03
N ARG A 5 -17.98 -8.46 -31.67
CA ARG A 5 -18.47 -8.43 -30.29
C ARG A 5 -17.56 -9.21 -29.33
N ASP A 6 -17.07 -10.38 -29.74
CA ASP A 6 -16.18 -11.20 -28.91
C ASP A 6 -14.78 -10.57 -28.75
N GLN A 7 -14.31 -9.79 -29.73
CA GLN A 7 -13.08 -9.00 -29.61
C GLN A 7 -13.26 -7.86 -28.62
N ASP A 8 -14.37 -7.13 -28.69
CA ASP A 8 -14.68 -6.02 -27.78
C ASP A 8 -14.80 -6.50 -26.33
N ILE A 9 -15.47 -7.65 -26.10
CA ILE A 9 -15.57 -8.25 -24.76
C ILE A 9 -14.18 -8.62 -24.22
N ARG A 10 -13.31 -9.22 -25.04
CA ARG A 10 -11.93 -9.56 -24.62
C ARG A 10 -11.13 -8.30 -24.28
N PHE A 11 -11.24 -7.27 -25.11
CA PHE A 11 -10.57 -6.00 -24.87
C PHE A 11 -11.03 -5.38 -23.54
N LEU A 12 -12.35 -5.24 -23.33
CA LEU A 12 -12.90 -4.64 -22.11
C LEU A 12 -12.50 -5.40 -20.84
N ARG A 13 -12.52 -6.75 -20.89
CA ARG A 13 -12.05 -7.58 -19.77
C ARG A 13 -10.57 -7.37 -19.49
N GLY A 14 -9.74 -7.33 -20.54
CA GLY A 14 -8.31 -7.04 -20.41
C GLY A 14 -8.07 -5.65 -19.80
N PHE A 15 -8.79 -4.64 -20.27
CA PHE A 15 -8.69 -3.28 -19.76
C PHE A 15 -9.08 -3.19 -18.27
N ILE A 16 -10.22 -3.76 -17.87
CA ILE A 16 -10.66 -3.79 -16.47
C ILE A 16 -9.63 -4.52 -15.58
N ASN A 17 -9.10 -5.65 -16.05
CA ASN A 17 -8.08 -6.38 -15.30
C ASN A 17 -6.81 -5.56 -15.12
N THR A 18 -6.38 -4.83 -16.15
CA THR A 18 -5.23 -3.92 -16.06
C THR A 18 -5.49 -2.78 -15.07
N LEU A 19 -6.67 -2.17 -15.07
CA LEU A 19 -7.03 -1.15 -14.09
C LEU A 19 -6.96 -1.70 -12.67
N ASN A 20 -7.61 -2.84 -12.42
CA ASN A 20 -7.65 -3.47 -11.10
C ASN A 20 -6.26 -3.92 -10.62
N ALA A 21 -5.38 -4.34 -11.52
CA ALA A 21 -4.02 -4.77 -11.17
C ALA A 21 -3.08 -3.60 -10.79
N ASN A 22 -3.37 -2.39 -11.29
CA ASN A 22 -2.56 -1.20 -11.05
C ASN A 22 -3.14 -0.28 -9.96
N LEU A 23 -4.37 -0.52 -9.51
CA LEU A 23 -4.98 0.24 -8.42
C LEU A 23 -4.58 -0.36 -7.08
N HIS A 24 -3.72 0.34 -6.33
CA HIS A 24 -3.31 -0.11 -5.01
C HIS A 24 -4.37 0.27 -3.96
N VAL A 25 -4.92 -0.73 -3.26
CA VAL A 25 -5.92 -0.51 -2.19
C VAL A 25 -5.34 -0.86 -0.84
N ALA A 26 -5.07 -2.15 -0.63
CA ALA A 26 -4.48 -2.65 0.60
C ALA A 26 -3.71 -3.94 0.33
N GLN A 27 -2.63 -4.15 1.09
CA GLN A 27 -1.78 -5.33 0.98
C GLN A 27 -1.21 -5.70 2.35
N LEU A 28 -0.94 -7.00 2.55
CA LEU A 28 -0.16 -7.45 3.70
C LEU A 28 1.32 -7.24 3.42
N GLY A 29 2.00 -6.68 4.42
CA GLY A 29 3.44 -6.49 4.40
C GLY A 29 4.09 -6.98 5.68
N ARG A 30 5.37 -7.28 5.61
CA ARG A 30 6.21 -7.58 6.77
C ARG A 30 7.18 -6.44 7.02
N VAL A 31 7.17 -5.93 8.24
CA VAL A 31 8.13 -4.92 8.70
C VAL A 31 9.52 -5.55 8.73
N TYR A 32 10.51 -4.90 8.13
CA TYR A 32 11.91 -5.33 8.21
C TYR A 32 12.83 -4.29 8.83
N ARG A 33 12.33 -3.06 9.06
CA ARG A 33 13.04 -2.01 9.77
C ARG A 33 12.04 -1.06 10.41
N THR A 34 12.34 -0.61 11.63
CA THR A 34 11.59 0.46 12.31
C THR A 34 12.50 1.61 12.68
N ASN A 35 11.91 2.78 12.95
CA ASN A 35 12.58 3.86 13.65
C ASN A 35 12.36 3.78 15.18
N GLU A 36 13.02 4.65 15.95
CA GLU A 36 13.04 4.61 17.43
C GLU A 36 11.65 4.73 18.08
N ASP A 37 10.78 5.56 17.50
CA ASP A 37 9.43 5.83 18.04
C ASP A 37 8.33 5.01 17.35
N ASN A 38 8.72 4.03 16.51
CA ASN A 38 7.80 3.17 15.79
C ASN A 38 6.81 3.92 14.86
N SER A 39 7.07 5.19 14.55
CA SER A 39 6.20 6.02 13.71
C SER A 39 6.41 5.83 12.21
N LEU A 40 7.57 5.31 11.83
CA LEU A 40 7.96 5.04 10.45
C LEU A 40 8.58 3.64 10.35
N VAL A 41 8.18 2.90 9.33
CA VAL A 41 8.68 1.54 9.11
C VAL A 41 8.95 1.29 7.63
N ASP A 42 9.93 0.43 7.36
CA ASP A 42 10.14 -0.12 6.03
C ASP A 42 9.52 -1.52 5.94
N ILE A 43 8.85 -1.80 4.82
CA ILE A 43 7.95 -2.94 4.67
C ILE A 43 8.25 -3.69 3.37
N GLN A 44 8.38 -5.01 3.47
CA GLN A 44 8.37 -5.92 2.32
C GLN A 44 6.97 -6.49 2.15
N LEU A 45 6.33 -6.21 1.00
CA LEU A 45 5.03 -6.79 0.67
C LEU A 45 5.11 -8.31 0.58
N LEU A 46 4.12 -9.00 1.14
CA LEU A 46 4.08 -10.46 1.20
C LEU A 46 3.60 -11.10 -0.11
N ALA A 47 2.62 -10.47 -0.77
CA ALA A 47 2.12 -10.96 -2.05
C ALA A 47 3.18 -10.75 -3.14
N LEU A 48 3.59 -11.84 -3.80
CA LEU A 48 4.50 -11.80 -4.94
C LEU A 48 3.84 -11.10 -6.14
N ASN A 49 4.63 -10.74 -7.14
CA ASN A 49 4.08 -10.34 -8.43
C ASN A 49 3.65 -11.56 -9.25
N SER A 50 3.03 -11.35 -10.40
CA SER A 50 2.58 -12.42 -11.31
C SER A 50 3.72 -13.31 -11.80
N SER A 51 4.96 -12.81 -11.80
CA SER A 51 6.17 -13.57 -12.15
C SER A 51 6.75 -14.38 -10.97
N GLY A 52 6.12 -14.33 -9.80
CA GLY A 52 6.58 -15.02 -8.59
C GLY A 52 7.79 -14.36 -7.91
N THR A 53 8.18 -13.15 -8.30
CA THR A 53 9.27 -12.41 -7.66
C THR A 53 8.75 -11.42 -6.60
N LYS A 54 9.63 -11.07 -5.65
CA LYS A 54 9.31 -10.09 -4.61
C LYS A 54 9.03 -8.73 -5.24
N ARG A 55 8.08 -8.01 -4.65
CA ARG A 55 7.80 -6.61 -4.99
C ARG A 55 8.87 -5.70 -4.38
N ALA A 56 9.00 -4.50 -4.93
CA ALA A 56 9.81 -3.46 -4.34
C ALA A 56 9.36 -3.17 -2.89
N PRO A 57 10.30 -2.93 -1.96
CA PRO A 57 9.95 -2.57 -0.59
C PRO A 57 9.34 -1.17 -0.55
N LEU A 58 8.49 -0.94 0.45
CA LEU A 58 7.97 0.38 0.81
C LEU A 58 8.87 0.96 1.90
N ILE A 59 9.23 2.23 1.76
CA ILE A 59 10.22 2.90 2.63
C ILE A 59 9.56 4.05 3.39
N ASN A 60 9.92 4.23 4.66
CA ASN A 60 9.42 5.29 5.52
C ASN A 60 7.88 5.38 5.54
N VAL A 61 7.22 4.23 5.68
CA VAL A 61 5.76 4.15 5.72
C VAL A 61 5.28 4.58 7.11
N PRO A 62 4.39 5.59 7.23
CA PRO A 62 3.87 6.04 8.51
C PRO A 62 2.95 4.99 9.13
N VAL A 63 3.05 4.85 10.45
CA VAL A 63 2.25 3.91 11.25
C VAL A 63 1.19 4.67 12.05
N GLY A 64 -0.06 4.21 11.94
CA GLY A 64 -1.18 4.69 12.73
C GLY A 64 -0.89 4.58 14.23
N LEU A 65 -1.29 5.60 15.00
CA LEU A 65 -0.88 5.76 16.41
C LEU A 65 -1.18 4.53 17.27
N VAL A 66 -2.35 3.90 17.09
CA VAL A 66 -2.75 2.71 17.84
C VAL A 66 -1.91 1.49 17.47
N ALA A 67 -1.53 1.34 16.20
CA ALA A 67 -0.74 0.21 15.73
C ALA A 67 0.72 0.25 16.23
N ARG A 68 1.24 1.44 16.59
CA ARG A 68 2.64 1.62 17.04
C ARG A 68 2.99 0.82 18.30
N GLN A 69 2.01 0.50 19.13
CA GLN A 69 2.24 -0.27 20.36
C GLN A 69 2.62 -1.74 20.10
N TYR A 70 2.28 -2.28 18.91
CA TYR A 70 2.52 -3.67 18.53
C TYR A 70 3.55 -3.80 17.39
N ILE A 71 3.99 -2.69 16.80
CA ILE A 71 4.89 -2.71 15.66
C ILE A 71 6.32 -3.08 16.11
N LYS A 72 6.93 -4.03 15.38
CA LYS A 72 8.34 -4.41 15.50
C LYS A 72 8.79 -5.09 14.21
N GLU A 73 10.10 -5.25 14.04
CA GLU A 73 10.64 -6.06 12.95
C GLU A 73 10.04 -7.48 12.96
N GLY A 74 9.65 -7.96 11.78
CA GLY A 74 8.96 -9.24 11.59
C GLY A 74 7.43 -9.17 11.69
N ALA A 75 6.84 -8.10 12.25
CA ALA A 75 5.39 -7.95 12.33
C ALA A 75 4.75 -7.92 10.93
N VAL A 76 3.60 -8.58 10.79
CA VAL A 76 2.76 -8.53 9.60
C VAL A 76 1.72 -7.45 9.80
N VAL A 77 1.64 -6.53 8.83
CA VAL A 77 0.83 -5.32 8.90
C VAL A 77 -0.13 -5.21 7.72
N LEU A 78 -1.23 -4.52 7.94
CA LEU A 78 -2.13 -4.07 6.89
C LEU A 78 -1.64 -2.71 6.37
N VAL A 79 -1.09 -2.74 5.16
CA VAL A 79 -0.71 -1.53 4.42
C VAL A 79 -1.90 -1.10 3.58
N GLN A 80 -2.28 0.17 3.66
CA GLN A 80 -3.29 0.80 2.83
C GLN A 80 -2.63 1.88 1.97
N PHE A 81 -3.19 2.16 0.80
CA PHE A 81 -2.71 3.21 -0.10
C PHE A 81 -3.78 4.27 -0.23
N LEU A 82 -3.39 5.53 0.03
CA LEU A 82 -4.33 6.63 0.09
C LEU A 82 -4.83 7.04 -1.29
N ASP A 83 -6.06 7.52 -1.35
CA ASP A 83 -6.70 8.01 -2.59
C ASP A 83 -5.97 9.22 -3.19
N ARG A 84 -5.23 9.98 -2.36
CA ARG A 84 -4.49 11.20 -2.74
C ARG A 84 -3.10 11.21 -2.13
N SER A 85 -2.21 11.95 -2.79
CA SER A 85 -0.84 12.15 -2.32
C SER A 85 -0.79 12.69 -0.89
N LYS A 86 -0.01 12.03 -0.04
CA LYS A 86 0.29 12.45 1.34
C LYS A 86 1.59 13.24 1.47
N GLU A 87 2.17 13.67 0.35
CA GLU A 87 3.50 14.28 0.29
C GLU A 87 3.64 15.53 1.18
N ASN A 88 2.57 16.32 1.29
CA ASN A 88 2.54 17.52 2.14
C ASN A 88 1.88 17.28 3.51
N TRP A 89 1.56 16.01 3.85
CA TRP A 89 1.10 15.66 5.19
C TRP A 89 2.32 15.34 6.06
N ASP A 90 2.73 16.31 6.86
CA ASP A 90 3.96 16.24 7.66
C ASP A 90 3.77 15.60 9.06
N ARG A 91 2.54 15.21 9.40
CA ARG A 91 2.15 14.63 10.69
C ARG A 91 2.36 15.57 11.90
N THR A 92 2.51 16.88 11.67
CA THR A 92 2.67 17.87 12.76
C THR A 92 1.39 18.64 13.07
N SER A 93 0.41 18.59 12.17
CA SER A 93 -0.85 19.33 12.26
C SER A 93 -2.06 18.43 11.95
N ASN A 94 -3.20 18.76 12.55
CA ASN A 94 -4.51 18.16 12.28
C ASN A 94 -5.35 18.98 11.29
N GLN A 95 -4.75 19.99 10.66
CA GLN A 95 -5.41 20.84 9.66
C GLN A 95 -5.34 20.20 8.26
N GLU A 96 -6.09 20.77 7.33
CA GLU A 96 -6.00 20.43 5.91
C GLU A 96 -4.58 20.71 5.37
N PHE A 97 -4.16 19.91 4.39
CA PHE A 97 -2.90 20.10 3.67
C PHE A 97 -3.15 20.17 2.15
N PRO A 98 -2.37 20.97 1.40
CA PRO A 98 -2.49 21.03 -0.05
C PRO A 98 -1.95 19.76 -0.70
N ILE A 99 -2.57 19.31 -1.79
CA ILE A 99 -2.11 18.13 -2.54
C ILE A 99 -0.75 18.43 -3.21
N GLY A 100 0.30 17.69 -2.83
CA GLY A 100 1.64 17.83 -3.42
C GLY A 100 1.79 17.17 -4.79
N SER A 101 0.98 16.15 -5.08
CA SER A 101 1.00 15.43 -6.36
C SER A 101 -0.36 14.87 -6.74
N LYS A 102 -0.65 14.75 -8.04
CA LYS A 102 -1.91 14.20 -8.57
C LYS A 102 -2.02 12.66 -8.50
N ARG A 103 -1.03 11.98 -7.89
CA ARG A 103 -1.07 10.53 -7.67
C ARG A 103 -2.33 10.11 -6.90
N MET A 104 -2.83 8.93 -7.22
CA MET A 104 -3.98 8.29 -6.58
C MET A 104 -3.71 6.80 -6.45
N HIS A 105 -4.04 6.18 -5.31
CA HIS A 105 -3.87 4.74 -5.11
C HIS A 105 -2.44 4.27 -5.44
N ASP A 106 -1.45 5.05 -5.00
CA ASP A 106 -0.05 4.91 -5.39
C ASP A 106 0.78 4.34 -4.24
N VAL A 107 1.79 3.53 -4.58
CA VAL A 107 2.70 2.90 -3.60
C VAL A 107 3.45 3.90 -2.73
N ASN A 108 3.70 5.11 -3.23
CA ASN A 108 4.38 6.17 -2.48
C ASN A 108 3.49 6.79 -1.39
N ASP A 109 2.20 6.54 -1.46
CA ASP A 109 1.18 7.09 -0.58
C ASP A 109 0.63 6.01 0.39
N ALA A 110 1.48 5.03 0.72
CA ALA A 110 1.20 3.97 1.67
C ALA A 110 1.15 4.44 3.13
N VAL A 111 0.32 3.79 3.94
CA VAL A 111 0.23 3.92 5.41
C VAL A 111 0.01 2.55 6.05
N VAL A 112 0.49 2.35 7.27
CA VAL A 112 0.13 1.18 8.09
C VAL A 112 -1.06 1.54 8.96
N SER A 113 -2.15 0.80 8.78
CA SER A 113 -3.40 1.00 9.53
C SER A 113 -3.52 0.07 10.73
N GLU A 114 -2.96 -1.14 10.65
CA GLU A 114 -3.11 -2.17 11.68
C GLU A 114 -1.93 -3.15 11.70
N VAL A 115 -1.66 -3.74 12.87
CA VAL A 115 -0.78 -4.91 13.01
C VAL A 115 -1.66 -6.16 12.98
N MET A 116 -1.52 -6.95 11.91
CA MET A 116 -2.37 -8.13 11.68
C MET A 116 -1.88 -9.36 12.42
N TRP A 117 -0.55 -9.50 12.55
CA TRP A 117 0.04 -10.63 13.22
C TRP A 117 1.48 -10.35 13.67
N VAL A 118 1.86 -10.96 14.78
CA VAL A 118 3.20 -10.91 15.35
C VAL A 118 3.55 -12.31 15.83
N GLU A 119 4.75 -12.79 15.51
CA GLU A 119 5.18 -14.08 16.02
C GLU A 119 5.13 -14.14 17.56
N GLY A 120 4.41 -15.13 18.08
CA GLY A 120 4.17 -15.32 19.51
C GLY A 120 2.84 -14.74 20.03
N HIS A 121 2.00 -14.16 19.17
CA HIS A 121 0.64 -13.70 19.50
C HIS A 121 -0.40 -14.27 18.51
#